data_AF-A0A523M2Q1-F1
#
_entry.id   AF-A0A523M2Q1-F1
#
_cell.length_a   1.000
_cell.length_b   1.000
_cell.length_c   1.000
_cell.angle_alpha   90.00
_cell.angle_beta   90.00
_cell.angle_gamma   90.00
#
_symmetry.space_group_name_H-M   'P 1'
#
loop_
_entity.id
_entity.type
_entity.pdbx_description
1 polymer ?
#
loop_
_entity_poly.entity_id
_entity_poly.type
_entity_poly.pdbx_seq_one_letter_code
_entity_poly.pdbx_strand_id
1 'polypeptide(L)' 'VVERRPGDIAECYADSTRAQNELEWKPQYGLDEMCADAWRWQQRYPHGFPKDSD' A
#
# COMPACT_ATOMS: atom_id res chain seq x y z
N VAL A 1 1.76 -0.91 23.26
CA VAL A 1 2.86 -0.91 22.26
C VAL A 1 3.38 -2.35 22.19
N VAL A 2 3.43 -2.94 21.00
CA VAL A 2 3.96 -4.29 20.78
C VAL A 2 5.43 -4.17 20.32
N GLU A 3 6.27 -5.16 20.63
CA GLU A 3 7.67 -5.18 20.18
C GLU A 3 7.78 -5.30 18.65
N ARG A 4 8.90 -4.85 18.07
CA ARG A 4 9.18 -5.04 16.64
C ARG A 4 9.26 -6.53 16.33
N ARG A 5 8.74 -6.93 15.17
CA ARG A 5 8.80 -8.32 14.75
C ARG A 5 10.24 -8.67 14.33
N PRO A 6 10.75 -9.88 14.65
CA PRO A 6 12.03 -10.33 14.13
C PRO A 6 12.10 -10.21 12.60
N GLY A 7 13.14 -9.55 12.09
CA GLY A 7 13.32 -9.29 10.66
C GLY A 7 12.89 -7.90 10.19
N ASP A 8 12.20 -7.11 11.01
CA ASP A 8 11.89 -5.72 10.67
C ASP A 8 13.16 -4.86 10.73
N ILE A 9 13.49 -4.18 9.63
CA ILE A 9 14.57 -3.19 9.53
C ILE A 9 14.10 -1.81 10.00
N ALA A 10 15.02 -0.87 10.18
CA ALA A 10 14.69 0.47 10.65
C ALA A 10 13.87 1.28 9.62
N GLU A 11 14.41 1.47 8.41
CA GLU A 11 13.81 2.30 7.36
C GLU A 11 14.18 1.74 5.98
N CYS A 12 13.28 1.88 5.01
CA CYS A 12 13.50 1.48 3.62
C CYS A 12 12.57 2.29 2.70
N TYR A 13 13.15 2.93 1.67
CA TYR A 13 12.44 3.72 0.68
C TYR A 13 13.15 3.63 -0.67
N ALA A 14 12.45 4.00 -1.75
CA ALA A 14 12.94 3.88 -3.12
C ALA A 14 13.14 5.25 -3.77
N ASP A 15 14.22 5.38 -4.55
CA ASP A 15 14.34 6.43 -5.57
C ASP A 15 13.70 5.93 -6.87
N SER A 16 12.61 6.59 -7.29
CA SER A 16 11.84 6.23 -8.48
C SER A 16 12.36 6.86 -9.78
N THR A 17 13.48 7.60 -9.75
CA THR A 17 14.02 8.35 -10.90
C THR A 17 14.22 7.46 -12.13
N ARG A 18 14.68 6.22 -11.94
CA ARG A 18 14.90 5.29 -13.06
C ARG A 18 13.61 4.92 -13.78
N ALA A 19 12.54 4.61 -13.04
CA ALA A 19 11.24 4.26 -13.62
C ALA A 19 10.62 5.46 -14.36
N GLN A 20 10.84 6.67 -13.85
CA GLN A 20 10.42 7.90 -14.52
C GLN A 20 11.14 8.09 -15.87
N ASN A 21 12.44 7.84 -15.91
CA ASN A 21 13.24 8.07 -17.11
C ASN A 21 13.04 6.99 -18.18
N GLU A 22 12.93 5.72 -17.78
CA GLU A 22 12.89 4.60 -18.72
C GLU A 22 11.45 4.22 -19.14
N LEU A 23 10.47 4.43 -18.25
CA LEU A 23 9.10 3.97 -18.46
C LEU A 23 8.09 5.13 -18.55
N GLU A 24 8.56 6.37 -18.43
CA GLU A 24 7.71 7.56 -18.31
C GLU A 24 6.66 7.44 -17.18
N TRP A 25 6.96 6.61 -16.18
CA TRP A 25 6.06 6.28 -15.09
C TRP A 25 6.47 6.99 -13.80
N LYS A 26 5.49 7.52 -13.06
CA LYS A 26 5.69 8.11 -11.73
C LYS A 26 4.52 7.78 -10.81
N PRO A 27 4.74 7.67 -9.48
CA PRO A 27 3.64 7.59 -8.52
C PRO A 27 2.77 8.84 -8.61
N GLN A 28 1.45 8.65 -8.60
CA GLN A 28 0.47 9.73 -8.81
C GLN A 28 -0.31 10.09 -7.54
N TYR A 29 -0.24 9.25 -6.50
CA TYR A 29 -1.06 9.36 -5.29
C TYR A 29 -0.16 9.44 -4.06
N GLY A 30 -0.56 10.28 -3.10
CA GLY A 30 0.13 10.44 -1.82
C GLY A 30 -0.45 9.52 -0.74
N LEU A 31 0.06 9.68 0.47
CA LEU A 31 -0.36 8.88 1.63
C LEU A 31 -1.83 9.10 1.98
N ASP A 32 -2.33 10.33 1.88
CA ASP A 32 -3.70 10.66 2.25
C ASP A 32 -4.71 9.98 1.32
N GLU A 33 -4.47 9.99 0.01
CA GLU A 33 -5.30 9.28 -0.97
C GLU A 33 -5.25 7.77 -0.75
N MET A 34 -4.05 7.21 -0.53
CA MET A 34 -3.88 5.79 -0.22
C MET A 34 -4.68 5.38 1.03
N CYS A 35 -4.61 6.17 2.10
CA CYS A 35 -5.35 5.92 3.33
C CYS A 35 -6.87 6.04 3.12
N ALA A 36 -7.32 7.07 2.40
CA ALA A 36 -8.74 7.29 2.12
C ALA A 36 -9.34 6.16 1.29
N ASP A 37 -8.64 5.71 0.25
CA ASP A 37 -9.11 4.62 -0.61
C ASP A 37 -9.10 3.27 0.10
N ALA A 38 -8.06 2.98 0.90
CA ALA A 38 -8.03 1.80 1.75
C ALA A 38 -9.20 1.79 2.76
N TRP A 39 -9.50 2.93 3.38
CA TRP A 39 -10.63 3.05 4.30
C TRP A 39 -11.98 2.91 3.59
N ARG A 40 -12.14 3.50 2.40
CA ARG A 40 -13.35 3.36 1.58
C ARG A 40 -13.60 1.90 1.21
N TRP A 41 -12.56 1.17 0.82
CA TRP A 41 -12.62 -0.26 0.55
C TRP A 41 -13.06 -1.04 1.79
N GLN A 42 -12.38 -0.84 2.93
CA GLN A 42 -12.67 -1.58 4.16
C GLN A 42 -14.08 -1.31 4.69
N GLN A 43 -14.59 -0.09 4.57
CA GLN A 43 -15.97 0.23 4.94
C GLN A 43 -16.99 -0.49 4.06
N ARG A 44 -16.69 -0.66 2.76
CA ARG A 44 -17.58 -1.34 1.82
C ARG A 44 -17.52 -2.86 1.95
N TYR A 45 -16.35 -3.40 2.28
CA TYR A 45 -16.08 -4.83 2.39
C TYR A 45 -15.46 -5.16 3.75
N PRO A 46 -16.22 -5.06 4.85
CA PRO A 46 -15.69 -5.23 6.20
C PRO A 46 -15.11 -6.63 6.46
N HIS A 47 -15.54 -7.62 5.68
CA HIS A 47 -15.05 -9.01 5.74
C HIS A 47 -14.30 -9.42 4.47
N GLY A 48 -13.89 -8.46 3.64
CA GLY A 48 -13.28 -8.70 2.33
C GLY A 48 -14.30 -9.13 1.28
N PHE A 49 -13.80 -9.70 0.18
CA PHE A 49 -14.65 -10.31 -0.84
C PHE A 49 -15.35 -11.56 -0.27
N PRO A 50 -16.56 -11.88 -0.75
CA PRO A 50 -17.16 -13.19 -0.51
C PRO A 50 -16.16 -14.28 -0.89
N LYS A 51 -16.00 -15.29 -0.04
CA LYS A 51 -15.34 -16.50 -0.47
C LYS A 51 -16.27 -17.15 -1.48
N ASP A 52 -15.82 -17.34 -2.71
CA ASP A 52 -16.56 -18.18 -3.65
C ASP A 52 -16.81 -19.53 -2.96
N SER A 53 -18.06 -19.93 -2.89
CA SER A 53 -18.43 -21.27 -2.44
C SER A 53 -18.06 -22.22 -3.56
N ASP A 54 -16.98 -22.99 -3.38
CA ASP A 54 -16.75 -24.22 -4.14
C ASP A 54 -17.99 -25.14 -4.08
#